data_AF-A0A7C6YMQ6-F1
#
_entry.id   AF-A0A7C6YMQ6-F1
#
_cell.length_a   1.000
_cell.length_b   1.000
_cell.length_c   1.000
_cell.angle_alpha   90.00
_cell.angle_beta   90.00
_cell.angle_gamma   90.00
#
_symmetry.space_group_name_H-M   'P 1'
#
loop_
_entity.id
_entity.type
_entity.pdbx_description
1 polymer ?
#
loop_
_entity_poly.entity_id
_entity_poly.type
_entity_poly.pdbx_seq_one_letter_code
_entity_poly.pdbx_strand_id
1 'polypeptide(L)' 'MKSKTIICRCEDISLEEIQEVIGKGYTDMDEIKRITRCGMGQCQGRTCRSLLLAELAVLMMSFCC' A
#
# COMPACT_ATOMS: atom_id res chain seq x y z
N MET A 1 0.97 -21.96 -3.45
CA MET A 1 1.33 -21.03 -2.36
C MET A 1 1.25 -19.61 -2.88
N LYS A 2 0.39 -18.74 -2.33
CA LYS A 2 0.47 -17.30 -2.62
C LYS A 2 1.65 -16.73 -1.84
N SER A 3 2.62 -16.16 -2.54
CA SER A 3 3.73 -15.44 -1.94
C SER A 3 3.17 -14.22 -1.21
N LYS A 4 3.35 -14.16 0.12
CA LYS A 4 2.97 -12.99 0.91
C LYS A 4 3.94 -11.86 0.54
N THR A 5 3.52 -10.97 -0.36
CA THR A 5 4.35 -9.85 -0.80
C THR A 5 4.35 -8.79 0.28
N ILE A 6 5.48 -8.59 0.96
CA ILE A 6 5.64 -7.54 1.96
C ILE A 6 5.95 -6.22 1.25
N ILE A 7 5.10 -5.21 1.44
CA ILE A 7 5.28 -3.86 0.87
C ILE A 7 6.11 -3.00 1.82
N CYS A 8 5.84 -3.06 3.12
CA CYS A 8 6.59 -2.32 4.14
C CYS A 8 7.28 -3.28 5.09
N ARG A 9 8.61 -3.35 5.02
CA ARG A 9 9.42 -4.16 5.96
C ARG A 9 9.54 -3.55 7.36
N CYS A 10 9.26 -2.25 7.52
CA CYS A 10 9.42 -1.56 8.81
C CYS A 10 8.21 -1.76 9.73
N GLU A 11 7.02 -1.85 9.14
CA GLU A 11 5.74 -2.03 9.86
C GLU A 11 5.11 -3.39 9.52
N ASP A 12 5.86 -4.29 8.88
CA ASP A 12 5.42 -5.63 8.42
C ASP A 12 4.08 -5.64 7.65
N ILE A 13 3.84 -4.62 6.82
CA ILE A 13 2.61 -4.49 6.03
C ILE A 13 2.71 -5.30 4.75
N SER A 14 1.72 -6.16 4.55
CA SER A 14 1.57 -6.97 3.34
C SER A 14 0.77 -6.26 2.24
N LEU A 15 0.96 -6.71 1.00
CA LEU A 15 0.21 -6.23 -0.16
C LEU A 15 -1.29 -6.49 0.00
N GLU A 16 -1.64 -7.60 0.62
CA GLU A 16 -3.01 -8.02 0.92
C GLU A 16 -3.74 -6.98 1.77
N GLU A 17 -3.11 -6.49 2.84
CA GLU A 17 -3.67 -5.43 3.69
C GLU A 17 -3.89 -4.12 2.94
N ILE A 18 -2.96 -3.75 2.06
CA ILE A 18 -3.12 -2.54 1.23
C ILE A 18 -4.29 -2.72 0.26
N GLN A 19 -4.43 -3.88 -0.38
CA GLN A 19 -5.56 -4.17 -1.26
C GLN A 19 -6.89 -4.18 -0.51
N GLU A 20 -6.93 -4.69 0.72
CA GLU A 20 -8.13 -4.64 1.57
C GLU A 20 -8.52 -3.19 1.90
N VAL A 21 -7.55 -2.34 2.24
CA VAL A 21 -7.80 -0.92 2.51
C VAL A 21 -8.28 -0.21 1.24
N ILE A 22 -7.64 -0.43 0.09
CA ILE A 22 -8.10 0.17 -1.17
C ILE A 22 -9.50 -0.34 -1.55
N GLY A 23 -9.78 -1.63 -1.34
CA GLY A 23 -11.09 -2.24 -1.57
C GLY A 23 -12.20 -1.70 -0.66
N LYS A 24 -11.86 -1.13 0.50
CA LYS A 24 -12.81 -0.40 1.37
C LYS A 24 -13.16 0.99 0.83
N GLY A 25 -12.50 1.44 -0.25
CA GLY A 25 -12.72 2.74 -0.88
C GLY A 25 -11.67 3.81 -0.55
N TYR A 26 -10.61 3.45 0.18
CA TYR A 26 -9.52 4.37 0.49
C TYR A 26 -8.58 4.48 -0.71
N THR A 27 -8.72 5.54 -1.50
CA THR A 27 -7.87 5.81 -2.68
C THR A 27 -6.75 6.79 -2.40
N ASP A 28 -6.79 7.49 -1.27
CA ASP A 28 -5.82 8.51 -0.91
C ASP A 28 -4.63 7.93 -0.17
N MET A 29 -3.42 8.29 -0.63
CA MET A 29 -2.18 7.84 0.02
C MET A 29 -2.10 8.26 1.49
N ASP A 30 -2.59 9.45 1.84
CA ASP A 30 -2.53 9.93 3.22
C ASP A 30 -3.47 9.15 4.15
N GLU A 31 -4.64 8.73 3.65
CA GLU A 31 -5.54 7.84 4.39
C GLU A 31 -4.94 6.45 4.56
N ILE A 32 -4.40 5.87 3.47
CA ILE A 32 -3.78 4.55 3.52
C ILE A 32 -2.60 4.55 4.51
N LYS A 33 -1.77 5.60 4.51
CA LYS A 33 -0.69 5.75 5.50
C LYS A 33 -1.21 5.89 6.92
N ARG A 34 -2.32 6.61 7.16
CA ARG A 34 -2.91 6.72 8.50
C ARG A 34 -3.45 5.38 9.01
N ILE A 35 -4.07 4.60 8.13
CA ILE A 35 -4.70 3.32 8.48
C ILE A 35 -3.63 2.23 8.65
N THR A 36 -2.75 2.07 7.67
CA THR A 36 -1.74 0.99 7.65
C THR A 36 -0.45 1.36 8.39
N ARG A 37 -0.27 2.64 8.76
CA ARG A 37 1.00 3.20 9.28
C ARG A 37 2.21 3.00 8.37
N CYS A 38 1.97 2.55 7.13
CA CYS A 38 3.01 2.26 6.16
C CYS A 38 3.87 3.50 5.89
N GLY A 39 5.19 3.37 6.07
CA GLY A 39 6.13 4.46 5.83
C GLY A 39 6.26 5.50 6.95
N MET A 40 5.61 5.29 8.11
CA MET A 40 5.88 6.09 9.32
C MET A 40 7.00 5.53 10.20
N GLY A 41 7.56 4.36 9.85
CA GLY A 41 8.71 3.76 10.55
C GLY A 41 10.05 4.44 10.24
N GLN A 42 11.14 3.89 10.76
CA GLN A 42 12.52 4.43 10.60
C GLN A 42 12.95 4.65 9.15
N CYS A 43 12.39 3.88 8.21
CA CYS A 43 12.63 4.02 6.78
C CYS A 43 11.93 5.23 6.12
N GLN A 44 11.04 5.94 6.83
CA GLN A 44 10.34 7.14 6.39
C GLN A 44 9.72 7.02 4.99
N GLY A 45 9.21 5.84 4.66
CA GLY A 45 8.55 5.61 3.38
C GLY A 45 9.47 5.47 2.16
N ARG A 46 10.80 5.45 2.30
CA ARG A 46 11.73 5.44 1.14
C ARG A 46 11.46 4.32 0.12
N THR A 47 11.12 3.13 0.59
CA THR A 47 10.89 1.96 -0.27
C THR A 47 9.42 1.66 -0.45
N CYS A 48 8.64 1.77 0.63
CA CYS A 48 7.22 1.42 0.62
C CYS A 48 6.34 2.48 -0.04
N ARG A 49 6.76 3.77 -0.11
CA ARG A 49 6.00 4.82 -0.80
C ARG A 49 5.88 4.55 -2.29
N SER A 50 6.99 4.23 -2.96
CA SER A 50 7.00 3.94 -4.40
C SER A 50 6.22 2.68 -4.73
N LEU A 51 6.31 1.65 -3.88
CA LEU A 51 5.50 0.43 -4.02
C LEU A 51 4.00 0.70 -3.84
N LEU A 52 3.60 1.45 -2.81
CA LEU A 52 2.21 1.88 -2.59
C LEU A 52 1.65 2.65 -3.80
N LEU A 53 2.44 3.58 -4.33
CA LEU A 53 2.05 4.41 -5.47
C LEU A 53 1.87 3.57 -6.74
N ALA A 54 2.73 2.57 -6.93
CA ALA A 54 2.61 1.62 -8.04
C ALA A 54 1.34 0.77 -7.92
N GLU A 55 1.03 0.23 -6.75
CA GLU A 55 -0.19 -0.55 -6.52
C GLU A 55 -1.46 0.28 -6.73
N LEU A 56 -1.48 1.52 -6.21
CA LEU A 56 -2.57 2.45 -6.46
C LEU A 56 -2.74 2.75 -7.95
N ALA A 57 -1.63 2.97 -8.67
CA ALA A 57 -1.66 3.22 -10.10
C ALA A 57 -2.21 2.01 -10.89
N VAL A 58 -1.80 0.79 -10.56
CA VAL A 58 -2.28 -0.44 -11.21
C VAL A 58 -3.80 -0.62 -11.00
N LEU A 59 -4.29 -0.34 -9.79
CA LEU A 59 -5.70 -0.45 -9.45
C LEU A 59 -6.54 0.67 -10.11
N MET A 60 -6.06 1.91 -10.13
CA MET A 60 -6.74 3.01 -10.82
C MET A 60 -6.78 2.80 -12.34
N MET A 61 -5.73 2.20 -12.91
CA MET A 61 -5.68 1.89 -14.34
C MET A 61 -6.67 0.79 -14.73
N SER A 62 -7.07 -0.06 -13.77
CA SER A 62 -8.13 -1.05 -13.97
C SER A 62 -9.55 -0.46 -13.92
N PHE A 63 -9.74 0.72 -13.31
CA PHE A 63 -11.03 1.43 -13.27
C PHE A 63 -11.21 2.42 -14.43
N CYS A 64 -10.15 2.69 -15.22
CA CYS A 64 -10.17 3.68 -16.30
C CYS A 64 -10.51 3.08 -17.69
N CYS A 65 -10.81 1.78 -17.78
CA CYS A 65 -11.26 1.14 -19.02
C CYS A 65 -12.76 0.83 -18.99
#